data_AF-A0A953H5A8-F1
#
_entry.id   AF-A0A953H5A8-F1
#
_cell.length_a   1.000
_cell.length_b   1.000
_cell.length_c   1.000
_cell.angle_alpha   90.00
_cell.angle_beta   90.00
_cell.angle_gamma   90.00
#
_symmetry.space_group_name_H-M   'P 1'
#
loop_
_entity.id
_entity.type
_entity.pdbx_description
1 polymer ?
#
loop_
_entity_poly.entity_id
_entity_poly.type
_entity_poly.pdbx_seq_one_letter_code
_entity_poly.pdbx_strand_id
1 'polypeptide(L)'
;MKWTHALRTLAVGAVILAASSFSTTAYGAAYIKFDGVDGESKAPMRMGWIDLISCSHDITNMRPRASGGGGGAGKASFSDISFAKRYDKSSPKLAEACASGQRFALNAVVVVRQPFPYRIHQA
;
A
#
# COMPACT_ATOMS: atom_id res chain seq x y z
N MET A 1 32.43 43.24 -25.18
CA MET A 1 32.48 42.07 -24.27
C MET A 1 31.07 41.81 -23.71
N LYS A 2 30.31 40.87 -24.29
CA LYS A 2 28.90 40.56 -23.92
C LYS A 2 28.68 39.07 -23.58
N TRP A 3 29.70 38.36 -23.12
CA TRP A 3 29.67 36.90 -22.94
C TRP A 3 29.31 36.43 -21.51
N THR A 4 29.31 37.33 -20.53
CA THR A 4 29.07 37.00 -19.11
C THR A 4 27.58 36.80 -18.77
N HIS A 5 26.65 37.26 -19.62
CA HIS A 5 25.21 37.04 -19.44
C HIS A 5 24.71 35.74 -20.09
N ALA A 6 25.38 35.26 -21.14
CA ALA A 6 24.98 34.05 -21.86
C ALA A 6 25.26 32.75 -21.06
N LEU A 7 26.29 32.74 -20.20
CA LEU A 7 26.58 31.58 -19.35
C LEU A 7 25.59 31.42 -18.18
N ARG A 8 24.98 32.52 -17.71
CA ARG A 8 24.06 32.49 -16.57
C ARG A 8 22.68 31.95 -16.95
N THR A 9 22.22 32.19 -18.17
CA THR A 9 20.91 31.71 -18.64
C THR A 9 20.90 30.21 -18.96
N LEU A 10 22.04 29.64 -19.38
CA LEU A 10 22.16 28.19 -19.64
C LEU A 10 22.15 27.34 -18.37
N ALA A 11 22.72 27.83 -17.26
CA ALA A 11 22.73 27.09 -16.00
C ALA A 11 21.34 27.04 -15.31
N VAL A 12 20.53 28.09 -15.45
CA VAL A 12 19.16 28.12 -14.90
C VAL A 12 18.20 27.28 -15.76
N GLY A 13 18.43 27.19 -17.08
CA GLY A 13 17.65 26.34 -17.98
C GLY A 13 17.82 24.83 -17.75
N ALA A 14 18.99 24.39 -17.29
CA ALA A 14 19.29 22.97 -17.07
C ALA A 14 18.64 22.37 -15.81
N VAL A 15 18.27 23.20 -14.82
CA VAL A 15 17.65 22.73 -13.56
C VAL A 15 16.14 22.51 -13.71
N ILE A 16 15.49 23.14 -14.70
CA ILE A 16 14.03 23.04 -14.89
C ILE A 16 13.63 21.83 -15.75
N LEU A 17 14.55 21.22 -16.50
CA LEU A 17 14.26 20.11 -17.42
C LEU A 17 14.46 18.70 -16.83
N ALA A 18 14.52 18.56 -15.51
CA ALA A 18 14.51 17.26 -14.82
C ALA A 18 13.18 16.96 -14.09
N ALA A 19 12.19 17.85 -14.19
CA ALA A 19 10.87 17.66 -13.58
C ALA A 19 9.81 17.09 -14.56
N SER A 20 10.18 16.78 -15.80
CA SER A 20 9.26 16.18 -16.75
C SER A 20 9.07 14.69 -16.47
N SER A 21 7.98 14.40 -15.77
CA SER A 21 7.29 13.11 -15.78
C SER A 21 7.80 12.06 -14.79
N PHE A 22 7.69 12.35 -13.49
CA PHE A 22 7.32 11.29 -12.56
C PHE A 22 5.80 11.15 -12.53
N SER A 23 5.23 10.67 -13.63
CA SER A 23 3.91 10.05 -13.58
C SER A 23 4.08 8.72 -12.85
N THR A 24 3.91 8.73 -11.52
CA THR A 24 3.64 7.47 -10.82
C THR A 24 2.32 6.96 -11.35
N THR A 25 2.38 5.95 -12.21
CA THR A 25 1.24 5.10 -12.50
C THR A 25 0.83 4.49 -11.17
N ALA A 26 -0.20 5.07 -10.54
CA ALA A 26 -0.86 4.47 -9.40
C ALA A 26 -1.71 3.31 -9.91
N TYR A 27 -1.08 2.18 -10.22
CA TYR A 27 -1.75 0.90 -10.05
C TYR A 27 -2.23 0.86 -8.60
N GLY A 28 -3.51 0.53 -8.37
CA GLY A 28 -4.20 0.59 -7.07
C GLY A 28 -3.23 0.34 -5.91
N ALA A 29 -2.88 1.43 -5.22
CA ALA A 29 -1.61 1.48 -4.53
C ALA A 29 -1.80 0.90 -3.13
N ALA A 30 -1.59 -0.42 -3.02
CA ALA A 30 -1.68 -1.18 -1.79
C ALA A 30 -0.30 -1.27 -1.13
N TYR A 31 -0.18 -0.84 0.12
CA TYR A 31 1.08 -0.87 0.85
C TYR A 31 0.89 -1.44 2.24
N ILE A 32 1.91 -2.14 2.73
CA ILE A 32 1.99 -2.60 4.12
C ILE A 32 3.33 -2.20 4.74
N LYS A 33 3.31 -1.92 6.03
CA LYS A 33 4.51 -1.66 6.84
C LYS A 33 4.47 -2.57 8.06
N PHE A 34 5.61 -3.17 8.38
CA PHE A 34 5.81 -3.85 9.66
C PHE A 34 6.97 -3.19 10.40
N ASP A 35 6.89 -3.16 11.73
CA ASP A 35 7.97 -2.61 12.55
C ASP A 35 9.24 -3.47 12.39
N GLY A 36 10.36 -2.83 12.03
CA GLY A 36 11.64 -3.51 11.81
C GLY A 36 11.82 -4.19 10.44
N VAL A 37 10.81 -4.13 9.57
CA VAL A 37 10.86 -4.72 8.22
C VAL A 37 10.72 -3.63 7.15
N ASP A 38 11.82 -3.38 6.45
CA ASP A 38 11.85 -2.44 5.33
C ASP A 38 11.52 -3.16 4.02
N GLY A 39 10.63 -2.57 3.23
CA GLY A 39 10.38 -2.94 1.83
C GLY A 39 11.12 -2.03 0.86
N GLU A 40 10.70 -2.07 -0.41
CA GLU A 40 11.37 -1.36 -1.52
C GLU A 40 10.48 -0.34 -2.24
N SER A 41 9.31 -0.02 -1.69
CA SER A 41 8.41 0.99 -2.25
C SER A 41 9.14 2.32 -2.49
N LYS A 42 8.93 2.88 -3.68
CA LYS A 42 9.43 4.20 -4.08
C LYS A 42 8.33 5.27 -4.10
N ALA A 43 7.13 4.92 -3.61
CA ALA A 43 6.01 5.82 -3.65
C ALA A 43 6.21 7.03 -2.72
N PRO A 44 5.81 8.24 -3.15
CA PRO A 44 5.90 9.43 -2.30
C PRO A 44 5.13 9.20 -1.00
N MET A 45 5.72 9.61 0.12
CA MET A 45 5.21 9.41 1.50
C MET A 45 5.17 7.95 1.99
N ARG A 46 5.57 6.97 1.17
CA ARG A 46 5.61 5.53 1.51
C ARG A 46 6.92 4.89 1.07
N MET A 47 8.01 5.65 1.10
CA MET A 47 9.34 5.15 0.77
C MET A 47 9.75 4.09 1.79
N GLY A 48 10.27 2.96 1.30
CA GLY A 48 10.70 1.84 2.15
C GLY A 48 9.57 0.98 2.73
N TRP A 49 8.33 1.19 2.28
CA TRP A 49 7.21 0.29 2.61
C TRP A 49 7.21 -0.92 1.67
N ILE A 50 6.39 -1.92 1.98
CA ILE A 50 6.19 -3.09 1.13
C ILE A 50 5.05 -2.80 0.16
N ASP A 51 5.33 -2.97 -1.13
CA ASP A 51 4.32 -2.91 -2.19
C ASP A 51 3.51 -4.22 -2.23
N LEU A 52 2.19 -4.10 -2.15
CA LEU A 52 1.26 -5.21 -2.30
C LEU A 52 0.68 -5.25 -3.71
N ILE A 53 0.57 -6.47 -4.25
CA ILE A 53 -0.13 -6.77 -5.50
C ILE A 53 -1.63 -6.91 -5.21
N SER A 54 -1.97 -7.61 -4.12
CA SER A 54 -3.36 -7.83 -3.69
C SER A 54 -3.43 -8.07 -2.18
N CYS A 55 -4.60 -7.82 -1.60
CA CYS A 55 -4.91 -8.10 -0.20
C CYS A 55 -6.37 -8.53 -0.08
N SER A 56 -6.65 -9.50 0.78
CA SER A 56 -7.98 -10.05 1.07
C SER A 56 -8.15 -10.23 2.57
N HIS A 57 -9.34 -9.93 3.08
CA HIS A 57 -9.71 -10.11 4.47
C HIS A 57 -11.19 -10.45 4.54
N ASP A 58 -11.51 -11.57 5.17
CA ASP A 58 -12.87 -12.08 5.26
C ASP A 58 -13.37 -12.05 6.70
N ILE A 59 -14.60 -11.59 6.87
CA ILE A 59 -15.31 -11.61 8.15
C ILE A 59 -16.66 -12.28 7.90
N THR A 60 -16.92 -13.37 8.62
CA THR A 60 -18.17 -14.12 8.47
C THR A 60 -18.94 -14.09 9.78
N ASN A 61 -20.26 -13.98 9.72
CA ASN A 61 -21.12 -14.17 10.89
C ASN A 61 -22.24 -15.12 10.49
N MET A 62 -22.12 -16.37 10.93
CA MET A 62 -23.15 -17.38 10.67
C MET A 62 -24.29 -17.20 11.68
N ARG A 63 -25.42 -16.67 11.19
CA ARG A 63 -26.68 -16.65 11.94
C ARG A 63 -27.48 -17.90 11.56
N PRO A 64 -27.89 -18.77 12.52
CA PRO A 64 -28.81 -19.85 12.22
C PRO A 64 -30.10 -19.30 11.61
N ARG A 65 -30.48 -19.76 10.42
CA ARG A 65 -31.68 -19.28 9.69
C ARG A 65 -33.00 -19.81 10.28
N ALA A 66 -32.95 -20.59 11.36
CA ALA A 66 -34.10 -21.05 12.11
C ALA A 66 -33.93 -20.66 13.58
N SER A 67 -34.54 -19.56 14.00
CA SER A 67 -34.72 -19.27 15.42
C SER A 67 -36.18 -18.96 15.68
N GLY A 68 -36.92 -19.96 16.15
CA GLY A 68 -38.07 -19.70 17.02
C GLY A 68 -37.63 -18.82 18.20
N GLY A 69 -38.53 -17.97 18.67
CA GLY A 69 -38.25 -16.79 19.49
C GLY A 69 -37.16 -16.99 20.56
N GLY A 70 -36.00 -16.38 20.35
CA GLY A 70 -35.00 -16.17 21.41
C GLY A 70 -33.54 -16.53 21.10
N GLY A 71 -33.21 -17.24 20.02
CA GLY A 71 -31.84 -17.72 19.77
C GLY A 71 -31.18 -17.15 18.52
N GLY A 72 -30.56 -15.96 18.59
CA GLY A 72 -30.06 -15.27 17.38
C GLY A 72 -28.75 -14.49 17.48
N ALA A 73 -27.88 -14.76 18.46
CA ALA A 73 -26.60 -14.06 18.60
C ALA A 73 -25.45 -14.84 17.96
N GLY A 74 -25.37 -14.85 16.62
CA GLY A 74 -24.17 -15.31 15.91
C GLY A 74 -22.98 -14.38 16.21
N LYS A 75 -21.83 -14.96 16.60
CA LYS A 75 -20.57 -14.23 16.80
C LYS A 75 -19.83 -14.09 15.47
N ALA A 76 -19.16 -12.96 15.25
CA ALA A 76 -18.32 -12.77 14.07
C ALA A 76 -17.05 -13.63 14.17
N SER A 77 -16.72 -14.32 13.08
CA SER A 77 -15.47 -15.04 12.87
C SER A 77 -14.60 -14.24 11.90
N PHE A 78 -13.37 -13.95 12.31
CA PHE A 78 -12.39 -13.21 11.52
C PHE A 78 -11.43 -14.22 10.88
N SER A 79 -11.28 -14.16 9.56
CA SER A 79 -10.27 -14.90 8.84
C SER A 79 -8.96 -14.11 8.80
N ASP A 80 -7.85 -14.81 8.53
CA ASP A 80 -6.55 -14.18 8.35
C ASP A 80 -6.54 -13.19 7.18
N ILE A 81 -5.68 -12.19 7.28
CA ILE A 81 -5.42 -11.25 6.18
C ILE A 81 -4.40 -11.91 5.25
N SER A 82 -4.82 -12.20 4.01
CA SER A 82 -3.98 -12.80 2.99
C SER A 82 -3.60 -11.76 1.95
N PHE A 83 -2.31 -11.60 1.67
CA PHE A 83 -1.79 -10.64 0.70
C PHE A 83 -0.73 -11.26 -0.21
N ALA A 84 -0.64 -10.75 -1.43
CA ALA A 84 0.42 -11.09 -2.38
C ALA A 84 1.33 -9.88 -2.59
N LYS A 85 2.63 -10.13 -2.68
CA LYS A 85 3.66 -9.12 -2.94
C LYS A 85 4.75 -9.67 -3.85
N ARG A 86 5.52 -8.78 -4.47
CA ARG A 86 6.76 -9.19 -5.16
C ARG A 86 7.86 -9.46 -4.14
N TYR A 87 8.82 -10.31 -4.50
CA TYR A 87 10.02 -10.48 -3.69
C TYR A 87 10.81 -9.17 -3.63
N ASP A 88 11.19 -8.79 -2.41
CA ASP A 88 11.99 -7.61 -2.11
C ASP A 88 12.83 -7.87 -0.84
N LYS A 89 13.57 -6.86 -0.36
CA LYS A 89 14.33 -6.87 0.90
C LYS A 89 13.56 -7.36 2.13
N SER A 90 12.23 -7.21 2.13
CA SER A 90 11.36 -7.58 3.23
C SER A 90 11.06 -9.09 3.27
N SER A 91 11.11 -9.79 2.13
CA SER A 91 10.76 -11.22 2.02
C SER A 91 11.53 -12.15 2.97
N PRO A 92 12.88 -12.09 3.08
CA PRO A 92 13.61 -12.97 3.99
C PRO A 92 13.25 -12.73 5.46
N LYS A 93 13.02 -11.48 5.88
CA LYS A 93 12.61 -11.17 7.26
C LYS A 93 11.20 -11.68 7.58
N LEU A 94 10.28 -11.60 6.62
CA LEU A 94 8.93 -12.16 6.78
C LEU A 94 8.98 -13.70 6.89
N ALA A 95 9.82 -14.35 6.09
CA ALA A 95 10.01 -15.79 6.14
C ALA A 95 10.65 -16.23 7.46
N GLU A 96 11.67 -15.51 7.95
CA GLU A 96 12.32 -15.76 9.23
C GLU A 96 11.36 -15.58 10.41
N ALA A 97 10.55 -14.53 10.41
CA ALA A 97 9.54 -14.31 11.44
C ALA A 97 8.46 -15.41 11.43
N CYS A 98 8.07 -15.89 10.25
CA CYS A 98 7.14 -17.02 10.11
C CYS A 98 7.76 -18.31 10.65
N ALA A 99 9.02 -18.60 10.32
CA ALA A 99 9.72 -19.81 10.77
C ALA A 99 10.01 -19.81 12.28
N SER A 100 10.27 -18.64 12.87
CA SER A 100 10.52 -18.48 14.30
C SER A 100 9.25 -18.31 15.15
N GLY A 101 8.09 -18.11 14.51
CA GLY A 101 6.84 -17.75 15.20
C GLY A 101 6.85 -16.35 15.80
N GLN A 102 7.80 -15.50 15.41
CA GLN A 102 7.91 -14.13 15.90
C GLN A 102 6.76 -13.28 15.34
N ARG A 103 5.96 -12.71 16.25
CA ARG A 103 4.89 -11.78 15.90
C ARG A 103 5.46 -10.36 15.69
N PHE A 104 5.12 -9.76 14.56
CA PHE A 104 5.37 -8.32 14.34
C PHE A 104 4.45 -7.47 15.24
N ALA A 105 4.99 -6.39 15.80
CA ALA A 105 4.25 -5.47 16.66
C ALA A 105 3.14 -4.72 15.91
N LEU A 106 2.20 -4.14 16.69
CA LEU A 106 0.80 -3.78 16.37
C LEU A 106 0.56 -2.81 15.18
N ASN A 107 1.58 -2.31 14.49
CA ASN A 107 1.46 -1.21 13.53
C ASN A 107 1.39 -1.65 12.05
N ALA A 108 0.77 -2.80 11.78
CA ALA A 108 0.52 -3.23 10.40
C ALA A 108 -0.60 -2.37 9.80
N VAL A 109 -0.21 -1.33 9.05
CA VAL A 109 -1.16 -0.46 8.33
C VAL A 109 -1.24 -0.91 6.88
N VAL A 110 -2.39 -1.43 6.47
CA VAL A 110 -2.71 -1.74 5.07
C VAL A 110 -3.46 -0.56 4.47
N VAL A 111 -2.86 0.11 3.49
CA VAL A 111 -3.52 1.21 2.77
C VAL A 111 -3.84 0.74 1.37
N VAL A 112 -5.12 0.60 1.03
CA VAL A 112 -5.57 0.31 -0.34
C VAL A 112 -6.14 1.59 -0.95
N ARG A 113 -5.50 2.12 -2.00
CA ARG A 113 -6.09 3.20 -2.81
C ARG A 113 -7.00 2.61 -3.89
N GLN A 114 -8.27 3.02 -3.93
CA GLN A 114 -9.17 2.65 -5.02
C GLN A 114 -8.75 3.31 -6.36
N PRO A 115 -8.87 2.61 -7.50
CA PRO A 115 -8.73 3.23 -8.80
C PRO A 115 -10.01 4.01 -9.17
N PHE A 116 -9.89 5.34 -9.29
CA PHE A 116 -10.82 6.35 -9.83
C PHE A 116 -12.14 6.68 -9.10
N PRO A 117 -12.58 7.97 -9.16
CA PRO A 117 -13.86 8.40 -8.64
C PRO A 117 -14.99 7.97 -9.58
N TYR A 118 -16.05 7.39 -9.02
CA TYR A 118 -17.34 7.32 -9.69
C TYR A 118 -17.82 8.77 -9.95
N ARG A 119 -17.82 9.21 -11.22
CA ARG A 119 -18.49 10.43 -11.64
C ARG A 119 -19.98 10.21 -11.44
N ILE A 120 -20.54 10.73 -10.36
CA ILE A 120 -21.99 11.00 -10.24
C ILE A 120 -22.36 12.13 -11.20
N HIS A 121 -22.40 11.85 -12.50
CA HIS A 121 -23.10 12.68 -13.47
C HIS A 121 -23.80 11.76 -14.45
N GLN A 122 -24.95 11.23 -14.04
CA GLN A 122 -26.08 10.90 -14.90
C GLN A 122 -27.32 10.69 -14.01
N ALA A 123 -28.03 11.80 -13.78
CA ALA A 123 -29.48 11.90 -13.61
C ALA A 123 -29.87 13.34 -13.97
#